data_AF-A0A317GFG4-F1
#
_entry.id   AF-A0A317GFG4-F1
#
_cell.length_a   1.000
_cell.length_b   1.000
_cell.length_c   1.000
_cell.angle_alpha   90.00
_cell.angle_beta   90.00
_cell.angle_gamma   90.00
#
_symmetry.space_group_name_H-M   'P 1'
#
loop_
_entity.id
_entity.type
_entity.pdbx_description
1 polymer ?
#
loop_
_entity_poly.entity_id
_entity_poly.type
_entity_poly.pdbx_seq_one_letter_code
_entity_poly.pdbx_strand_id
1 'polypeptide(L)'
;MLIHPVEVEWDSSLGIDDAFESIKTRKRSSERRNFIRGALELSGLLMKYEIDLDAEDYVLNKLMRELNDAINIFNDEYHQAFQDVSKVKSTDIRFRAYNPSEIHINEHTEDADAYAINHARRKADRIFELTLTNRFFKQEHAKGLDPMTINTEIAAMGSVEGIVKIVTERAKSLVMELRDKYESQINGLSENAQHDIAAKLFKNGISRDVSLVKPIKDFFDGDANKKYSKHVLNSSKDHLAPIKLLPIENDIVDNELKHGAIAWYRNPGNGNNHTLSIMYQTSDGMKAMHPDFIFFEKVNNKIMPYLLLDLIEFT
;
A
#
# COMPACT_ATOMS: atom_id res chain seq x y z
N MET A 1 19.49 -17.51 -23.16
CA MET A 1 20.06 -18.88 -23.08
C MET A 1 21.53 -18.69 -22.79
N LEU A 2 22.02 -19.17 -21.63
CA LEU A 2 23.44 -19.07 -21.28
C LEU A 2 24.22 -20.06 -22.15
N ILE A 3 25.30 -19.60 -22.77
CA ILE A 3 26.10 -20.43 -23.69
C ILE A 3 27.10 -21.25 -22.87
N HIS A 4 27.76 -20.64 -21.88
CA HIS A 4 28.70 -21.30 -20.98
C HIS A 4 28.38 -20.97 -19.52
N PRO A 5 27.39 -21.62 -18.88
CA PRO A 5 26.96 -21.26 -17.54
C PRO A 5 28.07 -21.45 -16.50
N VAL A 6 28.34 -20.39 -15.73
CA VAL A 6 29.23 -20.38 -14.56
C VAL A 6 28.38 -20.18 -13.32
N GLU A 7 28.44 -21.13 -12.39
CA GLU A 7 27.81 -21.00 -11.09
C GLU A 7 28.52 -19.90 -10.28
N VAL A 8 27.72 -18.99 -9.75
CA VAL A 8 28.16 -17.93 -8.84
C VAL A 8 27.38 -18.03 -7.55
N GLU A 9 28.01 -17.66 -6.45
CA GLU A 9 27.41 -17.69 -5.12
C GLU A 9 27.61 -16.38 -4.38
N TRP A 10 26.77 -16.15 -3.37
CA TRP A 10 26.85 -14.98 -2.53
C TRP A 10 28.18 -14.94 -1.76
N ASP A 11 28.91 -13.85 -1.91
CA ASP A 11 30.20 -13.65 -1.26
C ASP A 11 30.03 -12.88 0.06
N SER A 12 29.74 -13.61 1.13
CA SER A 12 29.65 -13.03 2.49
C SER A 12 30.98 -12.45 2.99
N SER A 13 32.13 -12.75 2.35
CA SER A 13 33.42 -12.18 2.77
C SER A 13 33.51 -10.66 2.52
N LEU A 14 32.63 -10.12 1.67
CA LEU A 14 32.50 -8.68 1.43
C LEU A 14 31.89 -7.94 2.64
N GLY A 15 31.29 -8.66 3.60
CA GLY A 15 30.77 -8.10 4.85
C GLY A 15 29.52 -7.22 4.69
N ILE A 16 28.79 -7.35 3.58
CA ILE A 16 27.66 -6.49 3.22
C ILE A 16 26.28 -7.08 3.53
N ASP A 17 26.20 -8.29 4.07
CA ASP A 17 24.95 -9.05 4.29
C ASP A 17 23.88 -8.22 5.02
N ASP A 18 24.21 -7.68 6.20
CA ASP A 18 23.29 -6.87 7.00
C ASP A 18 22.85 -5.59 6.25
N ALA A 19 23.78 -4.97 5.52
CA ALA A 19 23.49 -3.76 4.75
C ALA A 19 22.54 -4.05 3.58
N PHE A 20 22.72 -5.18 2.89
CA PHE A 20 21.86 -5.61 1.79
C PHE A 20 20.44 -5.95 2.26
N GLU A 21 20.34 -6.76 3.31
CA GLU A 21 19.05 -7.20 3.88
C GLU A 21 18.27 -6.03 4.52
N SER A 22 18.96 -4.94 4.89
CA SER A 22 18.33 -3.70 5.37
C SER A 22 17.65 -2.86 4.27
N ILE A 23 17.91 -3.14 2.99
CA ILE A 23 17.31 -2.39 1.88
C ILE A 23 15.83 -2.75 1.76
N LYS A 24 14.95 -1.76 2.00
CA LYS A 24 13.50 -1.91 1.86
C LYS A 24 13.05 -1.52 0.43
N THR A 25 12.43 -2.45 -0.30
CA THR A 25 11.78 -2.21 -1.60
C THR A 25 10.28 -1.99 -1.42
N ARG A 26 9.71 -1.02 -2.16
CA ARG A 26 8.28 -0.69 -2.08
C ARG A 26 7.57 -1.18 -3.33
N LYS A 27 6.65 -2.14 -3.21
CA LYS A 27 5.85 -2.63 -4.36
C LYS A 27 4.62 -1.74 -4.59
N ARG A 28 4.30 -1.46 -5.87
CA ARG A 28 3.16 -0.64 -6.31
C ARG A 28 1.84 -1.14 -5.72
N SER A 29 1.17 -0.32 -4.93
CA SER A 29 -0.11 -0.67 -4.31
C SER A 29 -1.24 -0.81 -5.35
N SER A 30 -2.33 -1.50 -5.00
CA SER A 30 -3.55 -1.53 -5.83
C SER A 30 -4.11 -0.11 -6.06
N GLU A 31 -4.85 0.09 -7.16
CA GLU A 31 -5.46 1.38 -7.52
C GLU A 31 -6.50 1.89 -6.51
N ARG A 32 -7.11 1.00 -5.71
CA ARG A 32 -8.09 1.35 -4.68
C ARG A 32 -7.46 1.31 -3.29
N ARG A 33 -7.15 2.47 -2.74
CA ARG A 33 -6.73 2.63 -1.34
C ARG A 33 -7.95 2.60 -0.44
N ASN A 34 -8.03 1.63 0.46
CA ASN A 34 -9.06 1.55 1.49
C ASN A 34 -8.39 1.35 2.86
N PHE A 35 -8.00 2.47 3.47
CA PHE A 35 -7.29 2.45 4.74
C PHE A 35 -8.15 1.97 5.91
N ILE A 36 -9.47 2.18 5.86
CA ILE A 36 -10.39 1.69 6.89
C ILE A 36 -10.40 0.16 6.90
N ARG A 37 -10.61 -0.46 5.74
CA ARG A 37 -10.48 -1.92 5.62
C ARG A 37 -9.07 -2.40 5.97
N GLY A 38 -8.04 -1.68 5.52
CA GLY A 38 -6.66 -2.02 5.82
C GLY A 38 -6.35 -2.03 7.32
N ALA A 39 -6.87 -1.07 8.08
CA ALA A 39 -6.73 -1.02 9.53
C ALA A 39 -7.44 -2.20 10.20
N LEU A 40 -8.69 -2.48 9.81
CA LEU A 40 -9.49 -3.58 10.36
C LEU A 40 -8.91 -4.96 10.01
N GLU A 41 -8.46 -5.16 8.77
CA GLU A 41 -7.80 -6.41 8.37
C GLU A 41 -6.47 -6.59 9.09
N LEU A 42 -5.66 -5.53 9.24
CA LEU A 42 -4.41 -5.61 10.00
C LEU A 42 -4.67 -5.98 11.45
N SER A 43 -5.61 -5.30 12.13
CA SER A 43 -5.93 -5.62 13.53
C SER A 43 -6.48 -7.04 13.69
N GLY A 44 -7.33 -7.51 12.77
CA GLY A 44 -7.81 -8.88 12.78
C GLY A 44 -6.70 -9.91 12.57
N LEU A 45 -5.68 -9.60 11.77
CA LEU A 45 -4.51 -10.46 11.60
C LEU A 45 -3.60 -10.47 12.83
N LEU A 46 -3.44 -9.32 13.51
CA LEU A 46 -2.71 -9.25 14.77
C LEU A 46 -3.36 -10.15 15.84
N MET A 47 -4.71 -10.19 15.88
CA MET A 47 -5.45 -11.12 16.73
C MET A 47 -5.26 -12.58 16.28
N LYS A 48 -5.43 -12.85 14.98
CA LYS A 48 -5.28 -14.20 14.40
C LYS A 48 -3.92 -14.84 14.70
N TYR A 49 -2.86 -14.04 14.67
CA TYR A 49 -1.49 -14.47 14.95
C TYR A 49 -1.09 -14.26 16.41
N GLU A 50 -2.06 -14.00 17.30
CA GLU A 50 -1.86 -13.88 18.75
C GLU A 50 -0.82 -12.82 19.15
N ILE A 51 -0.60 -11.80 18.30
CA ILE A 51 0.28 -10.67 18.59
C ILE A 51 -0.40 -9.70 19.56
N ASP A 52 -1.67 -9.37 19.28
CA ASP A 52 -2.47 -8.47 20.10
C ASP A 52 -3.96 -8.85 19.95
N LEU A 53 -4.52 -9.40 21.03
CA LEU A 53 -5.91 -9.86 21.09
C LEU A 53 -6.92 -8.70 21.17
N ASP A 54 -6.48 -7.49 21.53
CA ASP A 54 -7.33 -6.31 21.69
C ASP A 54 -7.22 -5.34 20.51
N ALA A 55 -6.39 -5.65 19.51
CA ALA A 55 -6.08 -4.77 18.40
C ALA A 55 -7.33 -4.31 17.63
N GLU A 56 -8.29 -5.20 17.39
CA GLU A 56 -9.49 -4.87 16.62
C GLU A 56 -10.40 -3.91 17.38
N ASP A 57 -10.64 -4.16 18.68
CA ASP A 57 -11.42 -3.26 19.52
C ASP A 57 -10.70 -1.91 19.69
N TYR A 58 -9.37 -1.90 19.79
CA TYR A 58 -8.58 -0.66 19.80
C TYR A 58 -8.82 0.17 18.53
N VAL A 59 -8.70 -0.44 17.35
CA VAL A 59 -8.92 0.23 16.06
C VAL A 59 -10.36 0.72 15.94
N LEU A 60 -11.34 -0.15 16.21
CA LEU A 60 -12.76 0.19 16.13
C LEU A 60 -13.13 1.35 17.05
N ASN A 61 -12.65 1.34 18.31
CA ASN A 61 -12.94 2.42 19.26
C ASN A 61 -12.32 3.75 18.82
N LYS A 62 -11.11 3.73 18.25
CA LYS A 62 -10.45 4.94 17.72
C LYS A 62 -11.18 5.48 16.49
N LEU A 63 -11.59 4.62 15.56
CA LEU A 63 -12.36 5.03 14.38
C LEU A 63 -13.76 5.53 14.75
N MET A 64 -14.43 4.88 15.70
CA MET A 64 -15.73 5.32 16.23
C MET A 64 -15.64 6.71 16.87
N ARG A 65 -14.60 6.95 17.67
CA ARG A 65 -14.37 8.27 18.25
C ARG A 65 -14.16 9.32 17.16
N GLU A 66 -13.28 9.04 16.20
CA GLU A 66 -13.01 9.96 15.10
C GLU A 66 -14.27 10.25 14.26
N LEU A 67 -15.09 9.23 14.01
CA LEU A 67 -16.36 9.38 13.30
C LEU A 67 -17.30 10.34 14.07
N ASN A 68 -17.47 10.14 15.38
CA ASN A 68 -18.29 11.02 16.21
C ASN A 68 -17.74 12.46 16.25
N ASP A 69 -16.41 12.61 16.37
CA ASP A 69 -15.76 13.92 16.35
C ASP A 69 -15.96 14.60 14.98
N ALA A 70 -15.86 13.86 13.88
CA ALA A 70 -16.09 14.36 12.53
C ALA A 70 -17.56 14.79 12.30
N ILE A 71 -18.55 14.06 12.83
CA ILE A 71 -19.96 14.48 12.78
C ILE A 71 -20.14 15.84 13.46
N ASN A 72 -19.48 16.06 14.60
CA ASN A 72 -19.56 17.34 15.31
C ASN A 72 -18.86 18.47 14.53
N ILE A 73 -17.75 18.18 13.85
CA ILE A 73 -17.02 19.16 13.03
C ILE A 73 -17.83 19.58 11.80
N PHE A 74 -18.44 18.62 11.09
CA PHE A 74 -19.23 18.84 9.88
C PHE A 74 -20.74 18.81 10.16
N ASN A 75 -21.15 19.42 11.28
CA ASN A 75 -22.51 19.31 11.80
C ASN A 75 -23.56 19.81 10.78
N ASP A 76 -23.31 20.96 10.15
CA ASP A 76 -24.23 21.55 9.17
C ASP A 76 -24.36 20.67 7.91
N GLU A 77 -23.23 20.21 7.34
CA GLU A 77 -23.24 19.34 6.17
C GLU A 77 -23.85 17.98 6.48
N TYR A 78 -23.60 17.45 7.69
CA TYR A 78 -24.22 16.24 8.18
C TYR A 78 -25.73 16.38 8.28
N HIS A 79 -26.24 17.46 8.88
CA HIS A 79 -27.67 17.69 8.98
C HIS A 79 -28.32 17.88 7.61
N GLN A 80 -27.66 18.58 6.69
CA GLN A 80 -28.16 18.70 5.32
C GLN A 80 -28.19 17.33 4.63
N ALA A 81 -27.12 16.55 4.73
CA ALA A 81 -27.06 15.20 4.16
C ALA A 81 -28.12 14.28 4.78
N PHE A 82 -28.40 14.41 6.08
CA PHE A 82 -29.46 13.66 6.74
C PHE A 82 -30.84 14.00 6.17
N GLN A 83 -31.14 15.29 5.98
CA GLN A 83 -32.38 15.74 5.35
C GLN A 83 -32.49 15.26 3.90
N ASP A 84 -31.38 15.27 3.16
CA ASP A 84 -31.34 14.84 1.77
C ASP A 84 -31.54 13.32 1.64
N VAL A 85 -30.96 12.52 2.52
CA VAL A 85 -31.16 11.06 2.55
C VAL A 85 -32.59 10.71 3.00
N SER A 86 -33.16 11.52 3.88
CA SER A 86 -34.54 11.34 4.37
C SER A 86 -35.58 11.67 3.30
N LYS A 87 -35.17 12.22 2.14
CA LYS A 87 -36.05 12.62 1.04
C LYS A 87 -35.65 11.93 -0.25
N VAL A 88 -36.62 11.51 -1.05
CA VAL A 88 -36.41 11.01 -2.41
C VAL A 88 -36.96 12.03 -3.39
N LYS A 89 -36.13 12.46 -4.35
CA LYS A 89 -36.60 13.20 -5.53
C LYS A 89 -37.08 12.18 -6.57
N SER A 90 -38.37 12.20 -6.84
CA SER A 90 -38.98 11.42 -7.92
C SER A 90 -39.23 12.33 -9.12
N THR A 91 -38.98 11.81 -10.32
CA THR A 91 -39.17 12.55 -11.57
C THR A 91 -40.20 11.82 -12.42
N ASP A 92 -41.39 12.39 -12.50
CA ASP A 92 -42.45 11.91 -13.39
C ASP A 92 -42.21 12.46 -14.78
N ILE A 93 -41.86 11.58 -15.71
CA ILE A 93 -41.75 11.91 -17.13
C ILE A 93 -43.03 11.45 -17.82
N ARG A 94 -43.92 12.40 -18.13
CA ARG A 94 -45.16 12.13 -18.88
C ARG A 94 -44.96 12.43 -20.36
N PHE A 95 -45.12 11.40 -21.18
CA PHE A 95 -45.19 11.52 -22.64
C PHE A 95 -46.64 11.69 -23.09
N ARG A 96 -46.93 12.70 -23.93
CA ARG A 96 -48.25 12.84 -24.56
C ARG A 96 -48.37 11.89 -25.75
N ALA A 97 -49.40 11.05 -25.74
CA ALA A 97 -49.65 10.01 -26.75
C ALA A 97 -49.78 10.52 -28.20
N TYR A 98 -50.02 11.82 -28.41
CA TYR A 98 -50.19 12.43 -29.74
C TYR A 98 -49.20 13.57 -30.06
N ASN A 99 -48.23 13.84 -29.17
CA ASN A 99 -47.14 14.78 -29.45
C ASN A 99 -45.87 14.35 -28.69
N PRO A 100 -45.04 13.46 -29.27
CA PRO A 100 -43.86 12.89 -28.62
C PRO A 100 -42.80 13.93 -28.24
N SER A 101 -42.87 15.12 -28.86
CA SER A 101 -41.99 16.28 -28.65
C SER A 101 -42.28 17.03 -27.34
N GLU A 102 -43.46 16.82 -26.76
CA GLU A 102 -43.95 17.55 -25.57
C GLU A 102 -43.77 16.65 -24.35
N ILE A 103 -42.59 16.72 -23.73
CA ILE A 103 -42.23 15.96 -22.52
C ILE A 103 -42.53 16.85 -21.31
N HIS A 104 -43.45 16.42 -20.45
CA HIS A 104 -43.65 17.05 -19.15
C HIS A 104 -42.82 16.30 -18.11
N ILE A 105 -41.84 16.99 -17.55
CA ILE A 105 -41.01 16.53 -16.44
C ILE A 105 -41.55 17.22 -15.18
N ASN A 106 -42.14 16.45 -14.27
CA ASN A 106 -42.52 16.93 -12.95
C ASN A 106 -41.58 16.33 -11.92
N GLU A 107 -40.91 17.18 -11.13
CA GLU A 107 -40.09 16.74 -10.01
C GLU A 107 -40.88 16.89 -8.71
N HIS A 108 -41.01 15.80 -7.96
CA HIS A 108 -41.65 15.76 -6.65
C HIS A 108 -40.63 15.27 -5.60
N THR A 109 -40.70 15.81 -4.39
CA THR A 109 -39.87 15.38 -3.26
C THR A 109 -40.77 14.73 -2.22
N GLU A 110 -40.49 13.47 -1.89
CA GLU A 110 -41.25 12.66 -0.93
C GLU A 110 -40.32 12.13 0.18
N ASP A 111 -40.90 11.69 1.30
CA ASP A 111 -40.12 11.03 2.35
C ASP A 111 -39.52 9.72 1.83
N ALA A 112 -38.26 9.47 2.14
CA ALA A 112 -37.57 8.27 1.71
C ALA A 112 -38.15 7.03 2.38
N ASP A 113 -38.46 6.02 1.58
CA ASP A 113 -38.91 4.74 2.09
C ASP A 113 -37.74 3.90 2.65
N ALA A 114 -38.08 2.76 3.27
CA ALA A 114 -37.09 1.84 3.81
C ALA A 114 -36.12 1.33 2.76
N TYR A 115 -36.55 1.21 1.49
CA TYR A 115 -35.72 0.69 0.42
C TYR A 115 -34.64 1.70 0.04
N ALA A 116 -35.00 2.96 -0.14
CA ALA A 116 -34.09 4.06 -0.45
C ALA A 116 -33.04 4.24 0.66
N ILE A 117 -33.47 4.25 1.92
CA ILE A 117 -32.57 4.38 3.07
C ILE A 117 -31.61 3.19 3.16
N ASN A 118 -32.10 1.96 2.99
CA ASN A 118 -31.24 0.78 2.99
C ASN A 118 -30.23 0.77 1.83
N HIS A 119 -30.63 1.25 0.65
CA HIS A 119 -29.72 1.39 -0.48
C HIS A 119 -28.61 2.43 -0.20
N ALA A 120 -28.98 3.58 0.36
CA ALA A 120 -28.03 4.62 0.77
C ALA A 120 -27.08 4.12 1.88
N ARG A 121 -27.62 3.42 2.88
CA ARG A 121 -26.85 2.76 3.95
C ARG A 121 -25.80 1.81 3.38
N ARG A 122 -26.15 0.96 2.41
CA ARG A 122 -25.20 0.04 1.75
C ARG A 122 -24.06 0.78 1.04
N LYS A 123 -24.29 2.01 0.56
CA LYS A 123 -23.22 2.84 -0.01
C LYS A 123 -22.26 3.28 1.09
N ALA A 124 -22.78 3.75 2.22
CA ALA A 124 -21.96 4.10 3.38
C ALA A 124 -21.19 2.89 3.94
N ASP A 125 -21.78 1.69 3.98
CA ASP A 125 -21.09 0.46 4.42
C ASP A 125 -19.88 0.12 3.54
N ARG A 126 -19.92 0.45 2.24
CA ARG A 126 -18.76 0.26 1.34
C ARG A 126 -17.65 1.29 1.57
N ILE A 127 -17.99 2.44 2.15
CA ILE A 127 -17.07 3.54 2.41
C ILE A 127 -16.40 3.33 3.78
N PHE A 128 -17.20 3.13 4.83
CA PHE A 128 -16.74 3.01 6.21
C PHE A 128 -16.48 1.57 6.67
N GLU A 129 -16.74 0.58 5.82
CA GLU A 129 -16.78 -0.84 6.17
C GLU A 129 -17.93 -1.21 7.12
N LEU A 130 -18.58 -2.33 6.81
CA LEU A 130 -19.76 -2.81 7.54
C LEU A 130 -19.50 -3.03 9.04
N THR A 131 -18.28 -3.40 9.43
CA THR A 131 -17.91 -3.59 10.83
C THR A 131 -18.02 -2.29 11.64
N LEU A 132 -17.51 -1.18 11.10
CA LEU A 132 -17.55 0.13 11.77
C LEU A 132 -18.99 0.65 11.81
N THR A 133 -19.73 0.58 10.70
CA THR A 133 -21.12 1.06 10.66
C THR A 133 -22.04 0.22 11.54
N ASN A 134 -21.80 -1.09 11.69
CA ASN A 134 -22.53 -1.92 12.66
C ASN A 134 -22.17 -1.59 14.11
N ARG A 135 -20.91 -1.20 14.40
CA ARG A 135 -20.51 -0.72 15.73
C ARG A 135 -21.25 0.59 16.07
N PHE A 136 -21.32 1.52 15.13
CA PHE A 136 -22.13 2.74 15.27
C PHE A 136 -23.61 2.41 15.47
N PHE A 137 -24.16 1.52 14.63
CA PHE A 137 -25.56 1.14 14.73
C PHE A 137 -25.91 0.59 16.13
N LYS A 138 -25.07 -0.31 16.65
CA LYS A 138 -25.27 -0.85 18.01
C LYS A 138 -25.18 0.23 19.08
N GLN A 139 -24.27 1.19 18.93
CA GLN A 139 -24.10 2.31 19.87
C GLN A 139 -25.36 3.18 19.92
N GLU A 140 -25.90 3.60 18.77
CA GLU A 140 -27.07 4.48 18.73
C GLU A 140 -28.37 3.73 19.06
N HIS A 141 -28.49 2.46 18.66
CA HIS A 141 -29.62 1.62 19.03
C HIS A 141 -29.67 1.41 20.56
N ALA A 142 -28.53 1.29 21.22
CA ALA A 142 -28.47 1.21 22.69
C ALA A 142 -28.93 2.51 23.38
N LYS A 143 -28.89 3.66 22.69
CA LYS A 143 -29.46 4.93 23.15
C LYS A 143 -30.96 5.07 22.87
N GLY A 144 -31.58 4.08 22.21
CA GLY A 144 -33.01 4.04 21.92
C GLY A 144 -33.43 4.68 20.60
N LEU A 145 -32.49 5.01 19.71
CA LEU A 145 -32.82 5.45 18.36
C LEU A 145 -33.42 4.28 17.56
N ASP A 146 -34.40 4.57 16.71
CA ASP A 146 -35.00 3.55 15.87
C ASP A 146 -34.06 3.15 14.71
N PRO A 147 -34.13 1.90 14.22
CA PRO A 147 -33.26 1.40 13.15
C PRO A 147 -33.28 2.23 11.86
N MET A 148 -34.42 2.84 11.52
CA MET A 148 -34.53 3.63 10.29
C MET A 148 -33.72 4.91 10.42
N THR A 149 -33.90 5.64 11.53
CA THR A 149 -33.14 6.86 11.82
C THR A 149 -31.64 6.57 11.80
N ILE A 150 -31.18 5.52 12.48
CA ILE A 150 -29.75 5.17 12.52
C ILE A 150 -29.21 4.82 11.12
N ASN A 151 -30.00 4.14 10.29
CA ASN A 151 -29.61 3.85 8.91
C ASN A 151 -29.49 5.13 8.06
N THR A 152 -30.38 6.10 8.28
CA THR A 152 -30.31 7.43 7.68
C THR A 152 -29.07 8.19 8.14
N GLU A 153 -28.75 8.16 9.44
CA GLU A 153 -27.53 8.77 9.98
C GLU A 153 -26.27 8.20 9.32
N ILE A 154 -26.18 6.87 9.20
CA ILE A 154 -25.02 6.23 8.56
C ILE A 154 -24.94 6.57 7.07
N ALA A 155 -26.06 6.60 6.37
CA ALA A 155 -26.11 7.03 4.98
C ALA A 155 -25.68 8.50 4.80
N ALA A 156 -26.11 9.38 5.71
CA ALA A 156 -25.75 10.80 5.72
C ALA A 156 -24.24 10.98 5.94
N MET A 157 -23.67 10.34 6.97
CA MET A 157 -22.22 10.36 7.22
C MET A 157 -21.41 9.91 6.00
N GLY A 158 -21.87 8.88 5.29
CA GLY A 158 -21.18 8.36 4.11
C GLY A 158 -21.29 9.25 2.87
N SER A 159 -22.14 10.27 2.92
CA SER A 159 -22.36 11.23 1.83
C SER A 159 -21.59 12.54 2.06
N VAL A 160 -21.13 12.81 3.27
CA VAL A 160 -20.32 14.00 3.60
C VAL A 160 -18.83 13.69 3.38
N GLU A 161 -18.24 14.28 2.33
CA GLU A 161 -16.83 14.05 1.97
C GLU A 161 -15.86 14.37 3.10
N GLY A 162 -16.12 15.44 3.87
CA GLY A 162 -15.30 15.84 5.01
C GLY A 162 -15.19 14.74 6.08
N ILE A 163 -16.32 14.12 6.45
CA ILE A 163 -16.37 13.03 7.43
C ILE A 163 -15.59 11.82 6.89
N VAL A 164 -15.85 11.42 5.65
CA VAL A 164 -15.17 10.29 4.99
C VAL A 164 -13.66 10.49 4.98
N LYS A 165 -13.20 11.70 4.65
CA LYS A 165 -11.77 12.04 4.58
C LYS A 165 -11.10 11.96 5.95
N ILE A 166 -11.68 12.56 6.99
CA ILE A 166 -11.11 12.54 8.35
C ILE A 166 -10.97 11.11 8.86
N VAL A 167 -12.02 10.29 8.75
CA VAL A 167 -12.01 8.90 9.22
C VAL A 167 -10.99 8.06 8.43
N THR A 168 -10.86 8.31 7.12
CA THR A 168 -9.88 7.62 6.27
C THR A 168 -8.44 7.98 6.65
N GLU A 169 -8.13 9.25 6.91
CA GLU A 169 -6.79 9.67 7.35
C GLU A 169 -6.46 9.16 8.76
N ARG A 170 -7.46 9.08 9.66
CA ARG A 170 -7.26 8.42 10.95
C ARG A 170 -6.97 6.94 10.79
N ALA A 171 -7.70 6.24 9.92
CA ALA A 171 -7.44 4.83 9.62
C ALA A 171 -6.04 4.60 9.06
N LYS A 172 -5.58 5.47 8.14
CA LYS A 172 -4.21 5.44 7.63
C LYS A 172 -3.17 5.62 8.73
N SER A 173 -3.40 6.58 9.64
CA SER A 173 -2.53 6.81 10.78
C SER A 173 -2.48 5.58 11.70
N LEU A 174 -3.63 4.95 11.98
CA LEU A 174 -3.70 3.71 12.75
C LEU A 174 -2.94 2.56 12.10
N VAL A 175 -3.03 2.39 10.77
CA VAL A 175 -2.21 1.39 10.05
C VAL A 175 -0.73 1.63 10.29
N MET A 176 -0.26 2.86 10.19
CA MET A 176 1.15 3.21 10.43
C MET A 176 1.54 2.95 11.90
N GLU A 177 0.74 3.44 12.85
CA GLU A 177 0.93 3.22 14.29
C GLU A 177 1.06 1.72 14.62
N LEU A 178 0.17 0.87 14.09
CA LEU A 178 0.19 -0.57 14.33
C LEU A 178 1.38 -1.25 13.67
N ARG A 179 1.73 -0.87 12.43
CA ARG A 179 2.89 -1.44 11.73
C ARG A 179 4.18 -1.13 12.48
N ASP A 180 4.37 0.10 12.91
CA ASP A 180 5.57 0.52 13.64
C ASP A 180 5.62 -0.15 15.01
N LYS A 181 4.49 -0.23 15.71
CA LYS A 181 4.41 -0.88 17.03
C LYS A 181 4.72 -2.37 17.00
N TYR A 182 4.29 -3.07 15.93
CA TYR A 182 4.36 -4.53 15.85
C TYR A 182 5.39 -5.06 14.83
N GLU A 183 6.24 -4.19 14.26
CA GLU A 183 7.22 -4.59 13.23
C GLU A 183 8.10 -5.77 13.68
N SER A 184 8.63 -5.70 14.91
CA SER A 184 9.49 -6.76 15.45
C SER A 184 8.76 -8.10 15.61
N GLN A 185 7.52 -8.08 16.11
CA GLN A 185 6.72 -9.29 16.30
C GLN A 185 6.32 -9.89 14.95
N ILE A 186 5.91 -9.05 13.99
CA ILE A 186 5.56 -9.47 12.63
C ILE A 186 6.76 -10.13 11.95
N ASN A 187 7.96 -9.55 12.06
CA ASN A 187 9.19 -10.10 11.49
C ASN A 187 9.60 -11.43 12.14
N GLY A 188 9.16 -11.70 13.37
CA GLY A 188 9.37 -12.96 14.07
C GLY A 188 8.40 -14.08 13.67
N LEU A 189 7.34 -13.78 12.90
CA LEU A 189 6.37 -14.79 12.44
C LEU A 189 6.93 -15.67 11.32
N SER A 190 6.24 -16.78 11.03
CA SER A 190 6.57 -17.61 9.86
C SER A 190 6.40 -16.85 8.53
N GLU A 191 7.13 -17.28 7.49
CA GLU A 191 7.06 -16.67 6.15
C GLU A 191 5.62 -16.60 5.61
N ASN A 192 4.83 -17.66 5.82
CA ASN A 192 3.43 -17.69 5.43
C ASN A 192 2.58 -16.62 6.13
N ALA A 193 2.85 -16.38 7.42
CA ALA A 193 2.11 -15.39 8.20
C ALA A 193 2.52 -13.95 7.81
N GLN A 194 3.81 -13.71 7.62
CA GLN A 194 4.31 -12.44 7.08
C GLN A 194 3.72 -12.16 5.69
N HIS A 195 3.64 -13.18 4.83
CA HIS A 195 3.04 -13.07 3.51
C HIS A 195 1.55 -12.74 3.58
N ASP A 196 0.77 -13.38 4.47
CA ASP A 196 -0.66 -13.10 4.63
C ASP A 196 -0.90 -11.63 5.02
N ILE A 197 -0.18 -11.13 6.03
CA ILE A 197 -0.24 -9.72 6.46
C ILE A 197 0.09 -8.78 5.30
N ALA A 198 1.23 -9.00 4.64
CA ALA A 198 1.65 -8.17 3.51
C ALA A 198 0.65 -8.23 2.34
N ALA A 199 0.02 -9.38 2.10
CA ALA A 199 -0.97 -9.57 1.04
C ALA A 199 -2.27 -8.82 1.30
N LYS A 200 -2.77 -8.86 2.54
CA LYS A 200 -3.98 -8.13 2.94
C LYS A 200 -3.77 -6.63 2.87
N LEU A 201 -2.67 -6.11 3.41
CA LEU A 201 -2.34 -4.68 3.31
C LEU A 201 -2.24 -4.21 1.85
N PHE A 202 -1.55 -4.99 1.02
CA PHE A 202 -1.38 -4.67 -0.40
C PHE A 202 -2.71 -4.58 -1.15
N LYS A 203 -3.64 -5.51 -0.89
CA LYS A 203 -4.98 -5.51 -1.50
C LYS A 203 -5.73 -4.20 -1.23
N ASN A 204 -5.51 -3.60 -0.06
CA ASN A 204 -6.12 -2.34 0.37
C ASN A 204 -5.33 -1.08 -0.04
N GLY A 205 -4.35 -1.22 -0.94
CA GLY A 205 -3.58 -0.08 -1.43
C GLY A 205 -2.50 0.41 -0.46
N ILE A 206 -2.18 -0.38 0.58
CA ILE A 206 -1.12 -0.07 1.55
C ILE A 206 0.16 -0.75 1.07
N SER A 207 1.21 0.05 0.86
CA SER A 207 2.45 -0.45 0.27
C SER A 207 3.14 -1.49 1.16
N ARG A 208 3.65 -2.55 0.54
CA ARG A 208 4.56 -3.49 1.20
C ARG A 208 5.94 -2.86 1.24
N ASP A 209 6.53 -2.76 2.43
CA ASP A 209 7.97 -2.66 2.56
C ASP A 209 8.47 -4.11 2.63
N VAL A 210 9.18 -4.55 1.61
CA VAL A 210 9.78 -5.89 1.58
C VAL A 210 11.27 -5.68 1.66
N SER A 211 11.95 -6.34 2.61
CA SER A 211 13.41 -6.38 2.58
C SER A 211 13.89 -7.15 1.35
N LEU A 212 14.98 -6.70 0.74
CA LEU A 212 15.62 -7.51 -0.30
C LEU A 212 16.10 -8.82 0.30
N VAL A 213 15.70 -9.93 -0.31
CA VAL A 213 16.23 -11.25 0.04
C VAL A 213 17.54 -11.42 -0.71
N LYS A 214 18.64 -11.75 -0.03
CA LYS A 214 19.90 -12.01 -0.72
C LYS A 214 19.79 -13.27 -1.61
N PRO A 215 20.20 -13.20 -2.88
CA PRO A 215 20.31 -14.39 -3.72
C PRO A 215 21.46 -15.27 -3.19
N ILE A 216 21.23 -16.57 -3.02
CA ILE A 216 22.27 -17.50 -2.51
C ILE A 216 23.19 -17.95 -3.64
N LYS A 217 22.60 -18.29 -4.80
CA LYS A 217 23.29 -18.80 -5.99
C LYS A 217 22.60 -18.33 -7.27
N ASP A 218 23.36 -18.20 -8.33
CA ASP A 218 22.87 -17.90 -9.68
C ASP A 218 23.81 -18.49 -10.74
N PHE A 219 23.44 -18.37 -12.02
CA PHE A 219 24.27 -18.75 -13.16
C PHE A 219 24.51 -17.55 -14.08
N PHE A 220 25.77 -17.22 -14.30
CA PHE A 220 26.18 -16.21 -15.28
C PHE A 220 26.75 -16.84 -16.54
N ASP A 221 26.84 -16.08 -17.62
CA ASP A 221 27.47 -16.56 -18.85
C ASP A 221 28.99 -16.35 -18.75
N GLY A 222 29.73 -17.46 -18.76
CA GLY A 222 31.18 -17.50 -18.66
C GLY A 222 31.90 -16.86 -19.85
N ASP A 223 31.21 -16.65 -20.97
CA ASP A 223 31.71 -15.90 -22.13
C ASP A 223 31.69 -14.39 -21.95
N ALA A 224 31.45 -13.89 -20.73
CA ALA A 224 31.60 -12.47 -20.45
C ALA A 224 33.02 -12.00 -20.80
N ASN A 225 33.11 -11.04 -21.71
CA ASN A 225 34.38 -10.44 -22.18
C ASN A 225 35.26 -9.88 -21.04
N LYS A 226 34.65 -9.61 -19.89
CA LYS A 226 35.32 -9.07 -18.70
C LYS A 226 34.73 -9.73 -17.46
N LYS A 227 35.61 -10.05 -16.52
CA LYS A 227 35.23 -10.50 -15.18
C LYS A 227 35.40 -9.34 -14.20
N TYR A 228 34.46 -9.21 -13.27
CA TYR A 228 34.43 -8.11 -12.31
C TYR A 228 34.74 -8.58 -10.90
N SER A 229 35.54 -7.80 -10.18
CA SER A 229 35.77 -8.01 -8.75
C SER A 229 34.66 -7.37 -7.91
N LYS A 230 34.55 -7.81 -6.65
CA LYS A 230 33.62 -7.26 -5.64
C LYS A 230 32.14 -7.26 -6.02
N HIS A 231 31.76 -8.02 -7.05
CA HIS A 231 30.35 -8.30 -7.27
C HIS A 231 29.87 -9.28 -6.20
N VAL A 232 28.69 -9.05 -5.64
CA VAL A 232 28.15 -9.85 -4.51
C VAL A 232 27.86 -11.30 -4.87
N LEU A 233 27.59 -11.59 -6.15
CA LEU A 233 27.53 -12.94 -6.69
C LEU A 233 28.76 -13.20 -7.54
N ASN A 234 29.68 -14.02 -7.09
CA ASN A 234 30.93 -14.29 -7.81
C ASN A 234 31.31 -15.78 -7.74
N SER A 235 32.32 -16.16 -8.53
CA SER A 235 32.84 -17.52 -8.45
C SER A 235 33.69 -17.68 -7.20
N SER A 236 33.39 -18.69 -6.39
CA SER A 236 34.13 -18.99 -5.16
C SER A 236 35.60 -19.37 -5.36
N LYS A 237 36.03 -19.58 -6.60
CA LYS A 237 37.42 -19.91 -6.93
C LYS A 237 38.30 -18.67 -7.11
N ASP A 238 37.81 -17.67 -7.83
CA ASP A 238 38.59 -16.48 -8.20
C ASP A 238 38.01 -15.17 -7.63
N HIS A 239 36.87 -15.23 -6.96
CA HIS A 239 36.09 -14.08 -6.47
C HIS A 239 35.76 -13.07 -7.57
N LEU A 240 35.65 -13.55 -8.81
CA LEU A 240 35.29 -12.74 -9.97
C LEU A 240 33.93 -13.16 -10.53
N ALA A 241 33.17 -12.17 -10.99
CA ALA A 241 31.87 -12.35 -11.62
C ALA A 241 31.97 -12.19 -13.14
N PRO A 242 31.73 -13.24 -13.94
CA PRO A 242 31.67 -13.14 -15.39
C PRO A 242 30.31 -12.56 -15.82
N ILE A 243 30.16 -11.24 -15.72
CA ILE A 243 28.92 -10.54 -16.07
C ILE A 243 29.11 -9.75 -17.36
N LYS A 244 28.16 -9.91 -18.29
CA LYS A 244 28.09 -9.08 -19.50
C LYS A 244 27.38 -7.75 -19.18
N LEU A 245 28.16 -6.69 -19.16
CA LEU A 245 27.73 -5.31 -19.00
C LEU A 245 27.89 -4.55 -20.34
N LEU A 246 27.04 -3.55 -20.57
CA LEU A 246 27.15 -2.59 -21.66
C LEU A 246 28.39 -1.69 -21.46
N PRO A 247 28.91 -1.05 -22.51
CA PRO A 247 30.10 -0.18 -22.39
C PRO A 247 29.98 0.89 -21.29
N ILE A 248 28.84 1.58 -21.22
CA ILE A 248 28.61 2.59 -20.17
C ILE A 248 28.52 1.98 -18.77
N GLU A 249 27.89 0.82 -18.63
CA GLU A 249 27.82 0.08 -17.36
C GLU A 249 29.21 -0.35 -16.88
N ASN A 250 30.10 -0.73 -17.81
CA ASN A 250 31.49 -1.04 -17.49
C ASN A 250 32.20 0.17 -16.89
N ASP A 251 32.03 1.34 -17.51
CA ASP A 251 32.66 2.58 -17.07
C ASP A 251 32.15 3.00 -15.69
N ILE A 252 30.84 2.87 -15.45
CA ILE A 252 30.22 3.13 -14.15
C ILE A 252 30.83 2.23 -13.08
N VAL A 253 30.81 0.91 -13.28
CA VAL A 253 31.34 -0.04 -12.28
C VAL A 253 32.83 0.19 -12.04
N ASP A 254 33.63 0.40 -13.09
CA ASP A 254 35.05 0.67 -12.96
C ASP A 254 35.32 1.98 -12.20
N ASN A 255 34.50 3.01 -12.44
CA ASN A 255 34.61 4.28 -11.76
C ASN A 255 34.27 4.15 -10.28
N GLU A 256 33.16 3.52 -9.92
CA GLU A 256 32.75 3.34 -8.52
C GLU A 256 33.73 2.46 -7.74
N LEU A 257 34.26 1.42 -8.37
CA LEU A 257 35.31 0.60 -7.76
C LEU A 257 36.60 1.39 -7.49
N LYS A 258 36.96 2.35 -8.35
CA LYS A 258 38.08 3.28 -8.12
C LYS A 258 37.79 4.30 -7.03
N HIS A 259 36.53 4.73 -6.90
CA HIS A 259 36.09 5.67 -5.85
C HIS A 259 35.94 5.02 -4.47
N GLY A 260 36.12 3.69 -4.37
CA GLY A 260 36.22 2.99 -3.10
C GLY A 260 35.04 2.09 -2.76
N ALA A 261 34.15 1.81 -3.72
CA ALA A 261 33.09 0.83 -3.52
C ALA A 261 33.66 -0.52 -3.03
N ILE A 262 33.09 -1.04 -1.95
CA ILE A 262 33.52 -2.29 -1.32
C ILE A 262 32.80 -3.50 -1.88
N ALA A 263 31.60 -3.30 -2.44
CA ALA A 263 30.83 -4.30 -3.16
C ALA A 263 29.83 -3.63 -4.10
N TRP A 264 29.32 -4.38 -5.06
CA TRP A 264 28.23 -3.94 -5.92
C TRP A 264 27.33 -5.11 -6.35
N TYR A 265 26.05 -4.80 -6.57
CA TYR A 265 25.04 -5.73 -7.03
C TYR A 265 24.32 -5.17 -8.25
N ARG A 266 24.24 -5.96 -9.33
CA ARG A 266 23.38 -5.63 -10.46
C ARG A 266 21.94 -6.03 -10.14
N ASN A 267 21.07 -5.04 -10.04
CA ASN A 267 19.65 -5.27 -9.77
C ASN A 267 18.99 -5.94 -11.00
N PRO A 268 18.40 -7.13 -10.86
CA PRO A 268 17.79 -7.80 -12.00
C PRO A 268 16.45 -7.15 -12.36
N GLY A 269 16.21 -6.98 -13.66
CA GLY A 269 14.98 -6.36 -14.19
C GLY A 269 13.70 -7.19 -14.01
N ASN A 270 13.79 -8.43 -13.53
CA ASN A 270 12.66 -9.34 -13.38
C ASN A 270 12.20 -9.33 -11.92
N GLY A 271 10.90 -9.11 -11.64
CA GLY A 271 10.31 -8.83 -10.31
C GLY A 271 10.39 -9.91 -9.21
N ASN A 272 11.53 -10.58 -9.09
CA ASN A 272 11.87 -11.54 -8.05
C ASN A 272 12.07 -10.84 -6.69
N ASN A 273 12.16 -11.63 -5.61
CA ASN A 273 12.25 -11.12 -4.23
C ASN A 273 13.58 -10.40 -3.90
N HIS A 274 14.55 -10.42 -4.81
CA HIS A 274 15.83 -9.71 -4.71
C HIS A 274 15.91 -8.48 -5.63
N THR A 275 14.80 -8.09 -6.27
CA THR A 275 14.75 -6.89 -7.12
C THR A 275 14.37 -5.65 -6.32
N LEU A 276 15.23 -4.64 -6.39
CA LEU A 276 14.96 -3.32 -5.83
C LEU A 276 14.00 -2.55 -6.74
N SER A 277 12.95 -2.01 -6.12
CA SER A 277 12.00 -1.10 -6.73
C SER A 277 11.75 0.07 -5.77
N ILE A 278 12.00 1.26 -6.26
CA ILE A 278 11.86 2.52 -5.52
C ILE A 278 10.67 3.26 -6.11
N MET A 279 9.64 3.45 -5.29
CA MET A 279 8.50 4.24 -5.71
C MET A 279 8.82 5.73 -5.52
N TYR A 280 8.60 6.52 -6.56
CA TYR A 280 8.77 7.96 -6.54
C TYR A 280 7.52 8.67 -7.10
N GLN A 281 7.26 9.88 -6.62
CA GLN A 281 6.12 10.69 -7.04
C GLN A 281 6.51 11.52 -8.27
N THR A 282 5.65 11.50 -9.30
CA THR A 282 5.73 12.39 -10.48
C THR A 282 4.47 13.23 -10.60
N SER A 283 4.45 14.18 -11.56
CA SER A 283 3.24 14.93 -11.93
C SER A 283 2.07 14.02 -12.30
N ASP A 284 2.35 12.86 -12.89
CA ASP A 284 1.36 11.91 -13.38
C ASP A 284 1.00 10.83 -12.34
N GLY A 285 1.50 10.96 -11.11
CA GLY A 285 1.30 10.00 -10.03
C GLY A 285 2.56 9.22 -9.64
N MET A 286 2.37 8.15 -8.88
CA MET A 286 3.45 7.31 -8.36
C MET A 286 3.99 6.37 -9.44
N LYS A 287 5.29 6.47 -9.75
CA LYS A 287 6.02 5.58 -10.67
C LYS A 287 7.03 4.73 -9.91
N ALA A 288 7.33 3.55 -10.45
CA ALA A 288 8.35 2.65 -9.92
C ALA A 288 9.65 2.86 -10.70
N MET A 289 10.76 3.03 -10.00
CA MET A 289 12.11 3.05 -10.55
C MET A 289 12.83 1.77 -10.16
N HIS A 290 13.53 1.16 -11.11
CA HIS A 290 14.40 0.02 -10.88
C HIS A 290 15.82 0.50 -11.17
N PRO A 291 16.63 0.82 -10.14
CA PRO A 291 18.02 1.20 -10.38
C PRO A 291 18.77 0.01 -10.96
N ASP A 292 19.76 0.24 -11.82
CA ASP A 292 20.53 -0.86 -12.44
C ASP A 292 21.57 -1.46 -11.48
N PHE A 293 22.15 -0.64 -10.61
CA PHE A 293 23.18 -1.03 -9.67
C PHE A 293 22.89 -0.57 -8.25
N ILE A 294 23.31 -1.39 -7.28
CA ILE A 294 23.42 -1.04 -5.87
C ILE A 294 24.89 -1.15 -5.48
N PHE A 295 25.49 -0.07 -5.03
CA PHE A 295 26.87 -0.04 -4.56
C PHE A 295 26.90 0.03 -3.03
N PHE A 296 28.01 -0.40 -2.44
CA PHE A 296 28.22 -0.38 -1.01
C PHE A 296 29.51 0.37 -0.70
N GLU A 297 29.45 1.24 0.29
CA GLU A 297 30.60 1.97 0.82
C GLU A 297 30.65 1.88 2.34
N LYS A 298 31.82 2.22 2.91
CA LYS A 298 32.02 2.30 4.35
C LYS A 298 32.02 3.75 4.81
N VAL A 299 30.95 4.18 5.46
CA VAL A 299 30.78 5.53 6.03
C VAL A 299 30.75 5.43 7.55
N ASN A 300 31.65 6.14 8.23
CA ASN A 300 31.70 6.17 9.71
C ASN A 300 31.69 4.78 10.36
N ASN A 301 32.49 3.85 9.84
CA ASN A 301 32.55 2.44 10.26
C ASN A 301 31.29 1.59 10.03
N LYS A 302 30.27 2.13 9.34
CA LYS A 302 29.08 1.38 8.92
C LYS A 302 29.09 1.17 7.41
N ILE A 303 28.67 0.01 6.96
CA ILE A 303 28.46 -0.26 5.54
C ILE A 303 27.08 0.26 5.15
N MET A 304 27.03 1.09 4.12
CA MET A 304 25.81 1.72 3.64
C MET A 304 25.62 1.44 2.15
N PRO A 305 24.41 1.04 1.71
CA PRO A 305 24.08 0.97 0.30
C PRO A 305 23.86 2.38 -0.26
N TYR A 306 24.31 2.60 -1.49
CA TYR A 306 24.02 3.80 -2.26
C TYR A 306 23.69 3.45 -3.71
N LEU A 307 22.98 4.37 -4.37
CA LEU A 307 22.55 4.22 -5.75
C LEU A 307 23.11 5.39 -6.55
N LEU A 308 23.53 5.11 -7.77
CA LEU A 308 23.71 6.16 -8.76
C LEU A 308 22.35 6.42 -9.38
N LEU A 309 21.77 7.57 -9.05
CA LEU A 309 20.69 8.14 -9.83
C LEU A 309 21.35 8.84 -10.99
N ASP A 310 21.38 8.21 -12.16
CA ASP A 310 21.64 8.95 -13.38
C ASP A 310 20.54 10.02 -13.48
N LEU A 311 20.94 11.28 -13.34
CA LEU A 311 20.18 12.43 -13.81
C LEU A 311 20.11 12.28 -15.33
N ILE A 312 19.21 11.42 -15.81
CA ILE A 312 18.65 11.59 -17.13
C ILE A 312 17.95 12.94 -17.04
N GLU A 313 18.58 13.96 -17.62
CA GLU A 313 17.97 15.26 -17.81
C GLU A 313 16.57 15.04 -18.39
N PHE A 314 15.55 15.33 -17.59
CA PHE A 314 14.19 15.48 -18.10
C PHE A 314 14.18 16.77 -18.93
N THR A 315 14.62 16.68 -20.19
CA THR A 315 14.25 17.62 -21.25
C THR A 315 12.99 17.16 -21.94
#